data_AF-A0A5B8LH02-F1
#
_entry.id   AF-A0A5B8LH02-F1
#
_cell.length_a   1.000
_cell.length_b   1.000
_cell.length_c   1.000
_cell.angle_alpha   90.00
_cell.angle_beta   90.00
_cell.angle_gamma   90.00
#
_symmetry.space_group_name_H-M   'P 1'
#
loop_
_entity.id
_entity.type
_entity.pdbx_description
1 polymer ?
#
loop_
_entity_poly.entity_id
_entity_poly.type
_entity_poly.pdbx_seq_one_letter_code
_entity_poly.pdbx_strand_id
1 'polypeptide(L)'
;MMTPAQRRDASISFAMLPIGLGLVLAAAIGSVAALALGLSELIRQDGNWGWYAGWALGAAAIGVRNLVRSLQNMSALDVGGTLITIALSAAIVAAYPGWWLA
;
A
#
# COMPACT_ATOMS: atom_id res chain seq x y z
N MET A 1 2.09 38.60 -3.86
CA MET A 1 1.10 38.21 -4.90
C MET A 1 1.56 36.89 -5.50
N MET A 2 0.72 35.84 -5.48
CA MET A 2 1.02 34.57 -6.15
C MET A 2 0.83 34.71 -7.66
N THR A 3 1.78 34.20 -8.44
CA THR A 3 1.70 34.19 -9.91
C THR A 3 0.59 33.23 -10.38
N PRO A 4 0.07 33.39 -11.60
CA PRO A 4 -0.95 32.49 -12.15
C PRO A 4 -0.50 31.02 -12.17
N ALA A 5 0.80 30.77 -12.41
CA ALA A 5 1.39 29.43 -12.35
C ALA A 5 1.32 28.84 -10.92
N GLN A 6 1.71 29.62 -9.91
CA GLN A 6 1.65 29.19 -8.50
C GLN A 6 0.23 28.88 -8.03
N ARG A 7 -0.79 29.60 -8.51
CA ARG A 7 -2.19 29.27 -8.19
C ARG A 7 -2.62 27.94 -8.81
N ARG A 8 -2.17 27.65 -10.03
CA ARG A 8 -2.49 26.41 -10.72
C ARG A 8 -1.85 25.22 -10.02
N ASP A 9 -0.57 25.33 -9.65
CA ASP A 9 0.16 24.30 -8.91
C ASP A 9 -0.45 24.06 -7.53
N ALA A 10 -0.87 25.11 -6.83
CA ALA A 10 -1.59 25.00 -5.56
C ALA A 10 -2.93 24.28 -5.72
N SER A 11 -3.71 24.59 -6.76
CA SER A 11 -5.00 23.92 -7.03
C SER A 11 -4.84 22.43 -7.32
N ILE A 12 -3.80 22.06 -8.06
CA ILE A 12 -3.45 20.66 -8.35
C ILE A 12 -3.05 19.96 -7.06
N SER A 13 -2.21 20.60 -6.24
CA SER A 13 -1.79 20.07 -4.94
C SER A 13 -2.96 19.79 -4.00
N PHE A 14 -3.93 20.71 -3.93
CA PHE A 14 -5.16 20.50 -3.14
C PHE A 14 -6.05 19.38 -3.70
N ALA A 15 -6.13 19.23 -5.02
CA ALA A 15 -6.85 18.14 -5.66
C ALA A 15 -6.17 16.76 -5.49
N MET A 16 -4.86 16.73 -5.21
CA MET A 16 -4.10 15.50 -5.00
C MET A 16 -4.16 14.97 -3.56
N LEU A 17 -4.52 15.82 -2.57
CA LEU A 17 -4.66 15.43 -1.17
C LEU A 17 -5.67 14.27 -0.95
N PRO A 18 -6.88 14.28 -1.53
CA PRO A 18 -7.84 13.18 -1.39
C PRO A 18 -7.32 11.87 -2.00
N ILE A 19 -6.62 11.98 -3.14
CA ILE A 19 -6.03 10.82 -3.82
C ILE A 19 -4.96 10.22 -2.91
N GLY A 20 -4.01 11.02 -2.44
CA GLY A 20 -2.98 10.53 -1.54
C GLY A 20 -3.55 9.97 -0.22
N LEU A 21 -4.59 10.57 0.35
CA LEU A 21 -5.26 10.06 1.54
C LEU A 21 -5.91 8.69 1.29
N GLY A 22 -6.61 8.53 0.16
CA GLY A 22 -7.19 7.24 -0.25
C GLY A 22 -6.13 6.16 -0.41
N LEU A 23 -4.93 6.53 -0.85
CA LEU A 23 -3.80 5.61 -1.03
C LEU A 23 -3.15 5.18 0.27
N VAL A 24 -2.99 6.12 1.21
CA VAL A 24 -2.55 5.82 2.58
C VAL A 24 -3.55 4.86 3.24
N LEU A 25 -4.85 5.12 3.08
CA LEU A 25 -5.90 4.23 3.59
C LEU A 25 -5.85 2.84 2.94
N ALA A 26 -5.73 2.74 1.62
CA ALA A 26 -5.65 1.46 0.92
C ALA A 26 -4.42 0.64 1.36
N ALA A 27 -3.25 1.28 1.50
CA ALA A 27 -2.04 0.62 1.98
C ALA A 27 -2.17 0.16 3.45
N ALA A 28 -2.81 0.97 4.30
CA ALA A 28 -3.08 0.61 5.69
C ALA A 28 -4.02 -0.60 5.77
N ILE A 29 -5.14 -0.58 5.02
CA ILE A 29 -6.11 -1.68 4.97
C ILE A 29 -5.43 -2.95 4.44
N GLY A 30 -4.66 -2.86 3.36
CA GLY A 30 -3.95 -4.01 2.79
C GLY A 30 -2.93 -4.61 3.77
N SER A 31 -2.24 -3.77 4.54
CA SER A 31 -1.29 -4.23 5.57
C SER A 31 -2.01 -4.95 6.71
N VAL A 32 -3.14 -4.42 7.17
CA VAL A 32 -3.97 -5.06 8.21
C VAL A 32 -4.55 -6.38 7.72
N ALA A 33 -5.03 -6.42 6.47
CA ALA A 33 -5.55 -7.65 5.86
C ALA A 33 -4.45 -8.72 5.73
N ALA A 34 -3.25 -8.35 5.29
CA ALA A 34 -2.11 -9.27 5.22
C ALA A 34 -1.75 -9.82 6.59
N LEU A 35 -1.73 -8.99 7.64
CA LEU A 35 -1.50 -9.45 9.02
C LEU A 35 -2.59 -10.41 9.49
N ALA A 36 -3.87 -10.10 9.22
CA ALA A 36 -4.99 -10.96 9.59
C ALA A 36 -4.92 -12.33 8.88
N LEU A 37 -4.54 -12.36 7.60
CA LEU A 37 -4.30 -13.60 6.85
C LEU A 37 -3.15 -14.39 7.48
N GLY A 38 -2.03 -13.75 7.79
CA GLY A 38 -0.91 -14.42 8.46
C GLY A 38 -1.28 -15.03 9.82
N LEU A 39 -2.09 -14.32 10.62
CA LEU A 39 -2.62 -14.84 11.88
C LEU A 39 -3.58 -16.01 11.68
N SER A 40 -4.46 -15.92 10.68
CA SER A 40 -5.38 -17.01 10.32
C SER A 40 -4.62 -18.30 10.00
N GLU A 41 -3.55 -18.20 9.22
CA GLU A 41 -2.71 -19.35 8.85
C GLU A 41 -1.97 -19.95 10.05
N LEU A 42 -1.49 -19.12 10.98
CA LEU A 42 -0.89 -19.58 12.23
C LEU A 42 -1.87 -20.36 13.12
N ILE A 43 -3.16 -20.01 13.07
CA ILE A 43 -4.22 -20.69 13.83
C ILE A 43 -4.63 -22.00 13.14
N ARG A 44 -4.76 -22.02 11.81
CA ARG A 44 -5.20 -23.20 11.04
C ARG A 44 -4.17 -24.33 11.01
N GLN A 45 -2.88 -24.01 11.04
CA GLN A 45 -1.77 -24.99 10.99
C GLN A 45 -1.87 -26.04 9.86
N ASP A 46 -2.39 -25.65 8.70
CA ASP A 46 -2.41 -26.57 7.55
C ASP A 46 -1.00 -26.85 7.01
N GLY A 47 -0.88 -27.84 6.13
CA GLY A 47 0.38 -28.41 5.64
C GLY A 47 1.40 -27.47 4.98
N ASN A 48 1.16 -26.15 4.90
CA ASN A 48 2.11 -25.13 4.47
C ASN A 48 2.00 -23.79 5.24
N TRP A 49 1.44 -23.81 6.46
CA TRP A 49 1.17 -22.58 7.25
C TRP A 49 2.38 -21.64 7.38
N GLY A 50 3.60 -22.20 7.54
CA GLY A 50 4.82 -21.41 7.68
C GLY A 50 5.17 -20.60 6.43
N TRP A 51 4.89 -21.15 5.24
CA TRP A 51 5.07 -20.43 3.97
C TRP A 51 4.08 -19.29 3.83
N TYR A 52 2.79 -19.53 4.12
CA TYR A 52 1.76 -18.49 4.01
C TYR A 52 1.93 -17.40 5.05
N ALA A 53 2.25 -17.76 6.30
CA ALA A 53 2.55 -16.81 7.36
C ALA A 53 3.79 -15.97 7.02
N GLY A 54 4.86 -16.59 6.49
CA GLY A 54 6.05 -15.88 6.03
C GLY A 54 5.75 -14.90 4.88
N TRP A 55 4.93 -15.31 3.92
CA TRP A 55 4.50 -14.45 2.82
C TRP A 55 3.66 -13.27 3.31
N ALA A 56 2.70 -13.53 4.20
CA ALA A 56 1.84 -12.52 4.81
C ALA A 56 2.62 -11.49 5.63
N LEU A 57 3.61 -11.93 6.42
CA LEU A 57 4.51 -11.04 7.16
C LEU A 57 5.38 -10.20 6.22
N GLY A 58 5.92 -10.80 5.16
CA GLY A 58 6.67 -10.08 4.13
C GLY A 58 5.82 -9.03 3.42
N ALA A 59 4.60 -9.39 3.04
CA ALA A 59 3.63 -8.49 2.42
C ALA A 59 3.24 -7.33 3.35
N ALA A 60 3.02 -7.60 4.64
CA ALA A 60 2.75 -6.58 5.65
C ALA A 60 3.94 -5.61 5.80
N ALA A 61 5.18 -6.11 5.86
CA ALA A 61 6.37 -5.27 5.95
C ALA A 61 6.53 -4.36 4.71
N ILE A 62 6.28 -4.88 3.51
CA ILE A 62 6.30 -4.06 2.29
C ILE A 62 5.13 -3.09 2.27
N GLY A 63 3.94 -3.49 2.74
CA GLY A 63 2.78 -2.60 2.89
C GLY A 63 3.07 -1.39 3.78
N VAL A 64 3.73 -1.61 4.92
CA VAL A 64 4.20 -0.54 5.81
C VAL A 64 5.25 0.35 5.13
N ARG A 65 6.22 -0.24 4.42
CA ARG A 65 7.21 0.54 3.66
C ARG A 65 6.56 1.41 2.58
N ASN A 66 5.59 0.86 1.88
CA ASN A 66 4.83 1.56 0.84
C ASN A 66 3.94 2.67 1.44
N LEU A 67 3.37 2.45 2.62
CA LEU A 67 2.66 3.48 3.38
C LEU A 67 3.59 4.66 3.71
N VAL A 68 4.77 4.39 4.27
CA VAL A 68 5.76 5.43 4.60
C VAL A 68 6.21 6.18 3.35
N ARG A 69 6.46 5.48 2.24
CA ARG A 69 6.82 6.10 0.96
C ARG A 69 5.68 6.94 0.38
N SER A 70 4.43 6.48 0.44
CA SER A 70 3.28 7.26 -0.02
C SER A 70 3.11 8.54 0.81
N LEU A 71 3.33 8.49 2.12
CA LEU A 71 3.33 9.68 2.99
C LEU A 71 4.45 10.66 2.61
N GLN A 72 5.65 10.16 2.32
CA GLN A 72 6.77 10.98 1.85
C GLN A 72 6.50 11.58 0.46
N ASN A 73 5.96 10.81 -0.47
CA ASN A 73 5.65 11.27 -1.82
C ASN A 73 4.49 12.28 -1.84
N MET A 74 3.51 12.14 -0.95
CA MET A 74 2.47 13.16 -0.74
C MET A 74 3.08 14.48 -0.28
N SER A 75 4.07 14.45 0.63
CA SER A 75 4.77 15.66 1.06
C SER A 75 5.57 16.34 -0.05
N ALA A 76 5.95 15.58 -1.09
CA ALA A 76 6.73 16.03 -2.24
C ALA A 76 5.90 16.29 -3.51
N LEU A 77 4.57 16.04 -3.48
CA LEU A 77 3.68 16.09 -4.65
C LEU A 77 4.12 15.18 -5.83
N ASP A 78 4.83 14.10 -5.53
CA ASP A 78 5.33 13.17 -6.55
C ASP A 78 4.27 12.10 -6.91
N VAL A 79 3.55 12.37 -7.99
CA VAL A 79 2.51 11.48 -8.54
C VAL A 79 3.09 10.19 -9.10
N GLY A 80 4.27 10.27 -9.73
CA GLY A 80 4.91 9.12 -10.36
C GLY A 80 5.34 8.08 -9.32
N GLY A 81 6.03 8.53 -8.26
CA GLY A 81 6.42 7.67 -7.14
C GLY A 81 5.21 7.07 -6.43
N THR A 82 4.12 7.82 -6.35
CA THR A 82 2.85 7.36 -5.75
C THR A 82 2.22 6.23 -6.58
N LEU A 83 2.10 6.38 -7.91
CA LEU A 83 1.55 5.35 -8.79
C LEU A 83 2.37 4.05 -8.78
N ILE A 84 3.69 4.14 -8.78
CA ILE A 84 4.58 2.98 -8.69
C ILE A 84 4.32 2.20 -7.39
N THR A 85 4.16 2.93 -6.28
CA THR A 85 3.90 2.34 -4.96
C THR A 85 2.55 1.61 -4.92
N ILE A 86 1.54 2.11 -5.64
CA ILE A 86 0.24 1.44 -5.81
C ILE A 86 0.39 0.14 -6.59
N ALA A 87 1.02 0.21 -7.77
CA ALA A 87 1.19 -0.94 -8.64
C ALA A 87 1.93 -2.08 -7.91
N LEU A 88 2.96 -1.74 -7.14
CA LEU A 88 3.69 -2.71 -6.31
C LEU A 88 2.81 -3.30 -5.20
N SER A 89 2.04 -2.47 -4.50
CA SER A 89 1.14 -2.95 -3.44
C SER A 89 0.07 -3.90 -3.98
N ALA A 90 -0.55 -3.56 -5.12
CA ALA A 90 -1.54 -4.40 -5.79
C ALA A 90 -0.93 -5.73 -6.29
N ALA A 91 0.27 -5.67 -6.87
CA ALA A 91 0.99 -6.86 -7.32
C ALA A 91 1.31 -7.82 -6.17
N ILE A 92 1.67 -7.31 -4.99
CA ILE A 92 1.92 -8.12 -3.80
C ILE A 92 0.64 -8.85 -3.37
N VAL A 93 -0.51 -8.16 -3.30
CA VAL A 93 -1.77 -8.83 -2.93
C VAL A 93 -2.16 -9.89 -3.96
N ALA A 94 -2.01 -9.61 -5.25
CA ALA A 94 -2.32 -10.55 -6.34
C ALA A 94 -1.39 -11.77 -6.35
N ALA A 95 -0.12 -11.60 -5.92
CA ALA A 95 0.87 -12.67 -5.87
C ALA A 95 0.74 -13.57 -4.62
N TYR A 96 -0.26 -13.36 -3.76
CA TYR A 96 -0.44 -14.18 -2.56
C TYR A 96 -0.67 -15.66 -2.94
N PRO A 97 0.19 -16.59 -2.48
CA PRO A 97 0.15 -17.98 -2.92
C PRO A 97 -1.09 -18.75 -2.45
N GLY A 98 -1.77 -18.27 -1.40
CA GLY A 98 -3.01 -18.91 -0.91
C GLY A 98 -4.18 -18.81 -1.88
N TRP A 99 -4.18 -17.87 -2.84
CA TRP A 99 -5.24 -17.79 -3.88
C TRP A 99 -5.29 -19.03 -4.78
N TRP A 100 -4.15 -19.67 -5.00
CA TRP A 100 -3.98 -20.74 -5.99
C TRP A 100 -4.04 -22.14 -5.38
N LEU A 101 -4.15 -22.21 -4.05
CA LEU A 101 -4.09 -23.45 -3.28
C LEU A 101 -5.43 -23.77 -2.59
N ALA A 102 -6.47 -22.98 -2.88
CA ALA A 102 -7.87 -23.21 -2.51
C ALA A 102 -8.60 -24.04 -3.57
#